data_AF-A0A661UTV2-F1
#
_entry.id   AF-A0A661UTV2-F1
#
_cell.length_a   1.000
_cell.length_b   1.000
_cell.length_c   1.000
_cell.angle_alpha   90.00
_cell.angle_beta   90.00
_cell.angle_gamma   90.00
#
_symmetry.space_group_name_H-M   'P 1'
#
loop_
_entity.id
_entity.type
_entity.pdbx_description
1 polymer ?
#
loop_
_entity_poly.entity_id
_entity_poly.type
_entity_poly.pdbx_seq_one_letter_code
_entity_poly.pdbx_strand_id
1 'polypeptide(L)' 'MKTAIIYMTKHGTTEKIAELLKSKLEPGQTQIFNLKKSKLIELDNYETIIIGGSIHVGSIPKKL' A
#
# COMPACT_ATOMS: atom_id res chain seq x y z
N MET A 1 -9.57 0.61 13.96
CA MET A 1 -10.06 0.24 12.62
C MET A 1 -8.98 -0.51 11.85
N LYS A 2 -9.20 -1.78 11.47
CA LYS A 2 -8.17 -2.56 10.74
C LYS A 2 -7.97 -2.00 9.34
N THR A 3 -6.73 -1.56 9.04
CA THR A 3 -6.40 -0.88 7.78
C THR A 3 -5.34 -1.65 7.00
N ALA A 4 -5.59 -1.86 5.70
CA ALA A 4 -4.61 -2.39 4.75
C ALA A 4 -4.13 -1.28 3.82
N ILE A 5 -2.82 -1.02 3.78
CA ILE A 5 -2.18 -0.16 2.79
C ILE A 5 -1.57 -1.06 1.72
N ILE A 6 -2.22 -1.13 0.57
CA ILE A 6 -1.79 -1.93 -0.57
C ILE A 6 -1.11 -1.00 -1.54
N TYR A 7 0.14 -1.28 -1.90
CA TYR A 7 0.87 -0.42 -2.80
C TYR A 7 1.76 -1.17 -3.76
N MET A 8 2.19 -0.45 -4.79
CA MET A 8 3.23 -0.90 -5.69
C MET A 8 4.23 0.24 -5.94
N THR A 9 5.52 -0.12 -6.01
CA THR A 9 6.58 0.85 -6.26
C THR A 9 7.67 0.28 -7.16
N LYS A 10 8.32 1.14 -7.94
CA LYS A 10 9.54 0.79 -8.70
C LYS A 10 10.82 1.26 -8.00
N HIS A 11 10.80 2.46 -7.42
CA HIS A 11 11.98 3.11 -6.83
C HIS A 11 11.86 3.37 -5.33
N GLY A 12 10.83 2.82 -4.66
CA GLY A 12 10.68 2.89 -3.20
C GLY A 12 9.93 4.11 -2.66
N THR A 13 9.61 5.12 -3.48
CA THR A 13 8.90 6.32 -2.99
C THR A 13 7.55 5.98 -2.36
N THR A 14 6.71 5.17 -3.03
CA THR A 14 5.42 4.73 -2.48
C THR A 14 5.57 3.91 -1.20
N GLU A 15 6.64 3.12 -1.07
CA GLU A 15 6.94 2.32 0.13
C GLU A 15 7.24 3.22 1.33
N LYS A 16 8.10 4.24 1.14
CA LYS A 16 8.38 5.25 2.17
C LYS A 16 7.11 5.97 2.63
N ILE A 17 6.20 6.30 1.71
CA ILE A 17 4.93 6.95 2.07
C ILE A 17 3.99 5.97 2.79
N ALA A 18 3.94 4.70 2.38
CA ALA A 18 3.15 3.68 3.05
C ALA A 18 3.63 3.44 4.50
N GLU A 19 4.94 3.40 4.72
CA GLU A 19 5.55 3.30 6.05
C GLU A 19 5.25 4.54 6.92
N LEU A 20 5.36 5.74 6.34
CA LEU A 20 5.01 6.99 7.02
C LEU A 20 3.52 7.07 7.38
N LEU A 21 2.63 6.59 6.50
CA LEU A 21 1.20 6.52 6.80
C LEU A 21 0.95 5.53 7.92
N LYS A 22 1.55 4.34 7.87
CA LYS A 22 1.44 3.33 8.92
C LYS A 22 1.89 3.87 10.29
N SER A 23 2.93 4.70 10.35
CA SER A 23 3.40 5.29 11.62
C SER A 23 2.50 6.40 12.17
N LYS A 24 1.67 7.01 11.31
CA LYS A 24 0.71 8.05 11.70
C LYS A 24 -0.69 7.51 12.00
N LEU A 25 -1.02 6.34 11.45
CA LEU A 25 -2.26 5.63 11.71
C LEU A 25 -2.18 4.84 13.03
N GLU A 26 -3.31 4.25 13.42
CA GLU A 26 -3.42 3.47 14.65
C GLU A 26 -2.33 2.38 14.75
N PRO A 27 -1.46 2.43 15.77
CA PRO A 27 -0.41 1.44 15.98
C PRO A 27 -0.99 0.03 16.10
N GLY A 28 -0.37 -0.93 15.40
CA GLY A 28 -0.79 -2.35 15.43
C GLY A 28 -2.04 -2.69 14.61
N GLN A 29 -2.81 -1.70 14.14
CA GLN A 29 -4.02 -1.92 13.34
C GLN A 29 -3.80 -1.74 11.83
N THR A 30 -2.64 -1.21 11.44
CA THR A 30 -2.30 -0.94 10.04
C THR A 30 -1.23 -1.91 9.52
N GLN A 31 -1.55 -2.61 8.42
CA GLN A 31 -0.63 -3.48 7.70
C GLN A 31 -0.36 -2.93 6.31
N ILE A 32 0.86 -3.14 5.81
CA ILE A 32 1.29 -2.66 4.49
C ILE A 32 1.64 -3.85 3.59
N PHE A 33 1.19 -3.82 2.34
CA PHE A 33 1.36 -4.88 1.36
C PHE A 33 1.96 -4.32 0.07
N ASN A 34 3.11 -4.86 -0.33
CA ASN A 34 3.72 -4.54 -1.61
C ASN A 34 3.31 -5.58 -2.66
N LEU A 35 2.49 -5.18 -3.64
CA LEU A 35 1.95 -6.07 -4.67
C LEU A 35 3.01 -6.70 -5.58
N LYS A 36 4.23 -6.14 -5.64
CA LYS A 36 5.36 -6.81 -6.32
C LYS A 36 5.88 -8.03 -5.57
N LYS A 37 5.73 -8.06 -4.25
CA LYS A 37 6.27 -9.11 -3.37
C LYS A 37 5.19 -10.10 -2.93
N SER A 38 3.99 -9.62 -2.63
CA SER A 38 2.83 -10.45 -2.28
C SER A 38 1.66 -10.18 -3.22
N LYS A 39 1.21 -11.21 -3.94
CA LYS A 39 0.12 -11.10 -4.91
C LYS A 39 -1.24 -11.50 -4.37
N LEU A 40 -1.27 -12.21 -3.24
CA LEU A 40 -2.50 -12.61 -2.57
C LEU A 40 -2.58 -11.91 -1.21
N ILE A 41 -3.67 -11.18 -1.01
CA ILE A 41 -3.97 -10.46 0.23
C ILE A 41 -5.43 -10.75 0.52
N GLU A 42 -5.72 -11.32 1.68
CA GLU A 42 -7.10 -11.51 2.15
C GLU A 42 -7.64 -10.18 2.69
N LEU A 43 -8.63 -9.61 2.01
CA LEU A 43 -9.13 -8.27 2.31
C LEU A 43 -10.31 -8.25 3.28
N ASP A 44 -10.98 -9.38 3.47
CA ASP A 44 -12.20 -9.53 4.28
C ASP A 44 -12.00 -9.13 5.75
N ASN A 45 -10.75 -9.13 6.22
CA ASN A 45 -10.38 -8.76 7.59
C ASN A 45 -10.12 -7.27 7.81
N TYR A 46 -10.28 -6.42 6.79
CA TYR A 46 -9.99 -4.99 6.86
C TYR A 46 -11.23 -4.15 6.64
N GLU A 47 -11.36 -3.12 7.47
CA GLU A 47 -12.45 -2.14 7.38
C GLU A 47 -12.08 -1.00 6.42
N THR A 48 -10.78 -0.78 6.19
CA THR A 48 -10.29 0.28 5.30
C THR A 48 -9.13 -0.22 4.45
N ILE A 49 -9.19 0.13 3.17
CA ILE A 49 -8.15 -0.19 2.19
C ILE A 49 -7.64 1.12 1.59
N ILE A 50 -6.33 1.33 1.69
CA ILE A 50 -5.61 2.44 1.08
C ILE A 50 -4.80 1.89 -0.08
N ILE A 51 -4.99 2.41 -1.29
CA ILE A 51 -4.26 1.98 -2.49
C ILE A 51 -3.22 3.03 -2.86
N GLY A 52 -1.95 2.63 -2.92
CA GLY A 52 -0.82 3.50 -3.26
C GLY A 52 -0.13 3.10 -4.56
N GLY A 53 0.07 4.05 -5.47
CA GLY A 53 0.78 3.82 -6.73
C GLY A 53 1.65 5.02 -7.10
N SER A 54 2.72 4.76 -7.85
CA SER A 54 3.49 5.84 -8.48
C SER A 54 2.78 6.29 -9.75
N ILE A 55 2.74 7.61 -10.00
CA ILE A 55 2.40 8.16 -11.31
C ILE A 55 3.70 8.37 -12.07
N HIS A 56 3.82 7.80 -13.26
CA HIS A 56 4.95 8.02 -14.15
C HIS A 56 4.43 8.57 -15.48
N VAL A 57 4.84 9.80 -15.81
CA VAL A 57 4.44 10.49 -17.05
C VAL A 57 2.90 10.52 -17.22
N GLY A 58 2.20 10.90 -16.15
CA GLY A 58 0.74 11.03 -16.14
C GLY A 58 -0.04 9.70 -16.12
N SER A 59 0.64 8.55 -16.03
CA SER A 59 -0.01 7.24 -16.04
C SER A 59 0.38 6.39 -14.84
N ILE A 60 -0.54 5.50 -14.43
CA ILE A 60 -0.22 4.39 -13.54
C ILE A 60 0.55 3.35 -14.38
N PRO A 61 1.74 2.88 -13.94
CA PRO A 61 2.52 1.89 -14.68
C PRO A 61 1.70 0.63 -15.01
N LYS A 62 1.72 0.20 -16.28
CA LYS A 62 0.97 -0.97 -16.79
C LYS A 62 1.25 -2.30 -16.09
N LYS A 63 2.43 -2.47 -15.50
CA LYS A 63 2.72 -3.61 -14.62
C LYS A 63 2.23 -3.25 -13.22
N LEU A 64 0.92 -3.32 -13.02
CA LEU A 64 0.31 -3.67 -11.73
C LEU A 64 0.54 -5.16 -11.47
#